data_AF-A0A6I2V993-F1
#
_entry.id   AF-A0A6I2V993-F1
#
_cell.length_a   1.000
_cell.length_b   1.000
_cell.length_c   1.000
_cell.angle_alpha   90.00
_cell.angle_beta   90.00
_cell.angle_gamma   90.00
#
_symmetry.space_group_name_H-M   'P 1'
#
loop_
_entity.id
_entity.type
_entity.pdbx_description
1 polymer ?
#
loop_
_entity_poly.entity_id
_entity_poly.type
_entity_poly.pdbx_seq_one_letter_code
_entity_poly.pdbx_strand_id
1 'polypeptide(L)' 'RQIPPYQRLLSAALDGDHDLFATQGTIDEAWRIVDPILGNATPVYPYKRGTWGPKEADRLAPASGWIPPHMHDPIN' A
#
# COMPACT_ATOMS: atom_id res chain seq x y z
N ARG A 1 6.00 -2.18 23.57
CA ARG A 1 4.56 -1.92 23.30
C ARG A 1 4.47 -1.11 22.01
N GLN A 2 3.76 -1.58 20.99
CA GLN A 2 3.61 -0.81 19.74
C GLN A 2 2.69 0.39 20.00
N ILE A 3 3.10 1.59 19.57
CA ILE A 3 2.28 2.80 19.67
C ILE A 3 1.24 2.75 18.55
N PRO A 4 -0.07 2.95 18.83
CA PRO A 4 -1.09 3.00 17.78
C PRO A 4 -0.77 4.07 16.72
N PRO A 5 -1.03 3.82 15.42
CA PRO A 5 -0.65 4.74 14.35
C PRO A 5 -1.18 6.17 14.56
N TYR A 6 -2.44 6.31 14.99
CA TYR A 6 -3.04 7.63 15.23
C TYR A 6 -2.41 8.38 16.40
N GLN A 7 -2.04 7.67 17.47
CA GLN A 7 -1.33 8.28 18.60
C GLN A 7 0.03 8.79 18.15
N ARG A 8 0.75 8.01 17.34
CA ARG A 8 2.05 8.41 16.77
C ARG A 8 1.93 9.66 15.89
N LEU A 9 0.95 9.69 14.98
CA LEU A 9 0.72 10.85 14.11
C LEU A 9 0.34 12.10 14.90
N LEU A 10 -0.51 11.97 15.91
CA LEU A 10 -0.91 13.10 16.73
C LEU A 10 0.27 13.67 17.53
N SER A 11 1.09 12.80 18.14
CA SER A 11 2.31 13.23 18.84
C SER A 11 3.26 13.96 17.90
N ALA A 12 3.54 13.40 16.72
CA ALA A 12 4.42 14.04 15.73
C ALA A 12 3.91 15.44 15.32
N ALA A 13 2.60 15.59 15.11
CA ALA A 13 2.01 16.89 14.79
C ALA A 13 2.17 17.93 15.92
N LEU A 14 2.02 17.51 17.19
CA LEU A 14 2.20 18.39 18.34
C LEU A 14 3.67 18.79 18.55
N ASP A 15 4.59 17.87 18.25
CA ASP A 15 6.03 18.08 18.37
C ASP A 15 6.63 18.83 17.16
N GLY A 16 5.82 19.10 16.12
CA GLY A 16 6.27 19.74 14.88
C GLY A 16 7.15 18.83 14.00
N ASP A 17 7.08 17.51 14.22
CA ASP A 17 7.74 16.50 13.39
C ASP A 17 6.93 16.23 12.12
N HIS A 18 7.50 16.62 10.98
CA HIS A 18 6.83 16.54 9.68
C HIS A 18 7.16 15.25 8.91
N ASP A 19 8.06 14.40 9.40
CA ASP A 19 8.56 13.24 8.64
C ASP A 19 7.48 12.18 8.39
N LEU A 20 6.39 12.20 9.16
CA LEU A 20 5.26 11.27 9.02
C LEU A 20 4.16 11.78 8.09
N PHE A 21 4.32 12.97 7.52
CA PHE A 21 3.31 13.60 6.67
C PHE A 21 3.89 13.80 5.26
N ALA A 22 3.14 13.34 4.25
CA ALA A 22 3.50 13.62 2.87
C ALA A 22 3.45 15.13 2.60
N THR A 23 4.44 15.65 1.87
CA THR A 23 4.44 17.07 1.45
C THR A 23 3.49 17.27 0.27
N GLN A 24 3.05 18.50 0.04
CA GLN A 24 2.20 18.82 -1.10
C GLN A 24 2.82 18.36 -2.43
N GLY A 25 4.11 18.63 -2.65
CA GLY A 25 4.80 18.21 -3.86
C GLY A 25 4.79 16.69 -4.06
N THR A 26 4.92 15.91 -2.98
CA THR A 26 4.81 14.44 -3.08
C THR A 26 3.39 13.96 -3.37
N ILE A 27 2.37 14.68 -2.87
CA ILE A 27 0.97 14.37 -3.15
C ILE A 27 0.62 14.68 -4.60
N ASP A 28 1.00 15.86 -5.10
CA ASP A 28 0.74 16.28 -6.47
C ASP A 28 1.39 15.31 -7.48
N GLU A 29 2.63 14.90 -7.21
CA GLU A 29 3.35 13.94 -8.05
C GLU A 29 2.73 12.54 -7.99
N ALA A 30 2.29 12.09 -6.80
CA ALA A 30 1.57 10.82 -6.66
C ALA A 30 0.28 10.81 -7.50
N TRP A 31 -0.51 11.90 -7.46
CA TRP A 31 -1.71 12.07 -8.30
C TRP A 31 -1.37 12.02 -9.78
N ARG A 32 -0.37 12.80 -10.22
CA ARG A 32 0.09 12.81 -11.62
C ARG A 32 0.45 11.40 -12.13
N ILE A 33 1.05 10.56 -11.27
CA ILE A 33 1.45 9.19 -11.60
C ILE A 33 0.23 8.26 -11.72
N VAL A 34 -0.74 8.34 -10.80
CA VAL A 34 -1.88 7.41 -10.78
C VAL A 34 -3.02 7.83 -11.72
N ASP A 35 -3.16 9.12 -12.03
CA ASP A 35 -4.25 9.67 -12.85
C ASP A 35 -4.53 8.89 -14.15
N PRO A 36 -3.53 8.49 -14.97
CA PRO A 36 -3.78 7.80 -16.23
C PRO A 36 -4.43 6.41 -16.10
N ILE A 37 -4.36 5.80 -14.91
CA ILE A 37 -4.91 4.46 -14.65
C ILE A 37 -6.20 4.49 -13.82
N LEU A 38 -6.72 5.67 -13.48
CA LEU A 38 -8.00 5.82 -12.79
C LEU A 38 -9.19 5.58 -13.75
N GLY A 39 -10.30 5.10 -13.21
CA GLY A 39 -11.51 4.78 -13.98
C GLY A 39 -11.44 3.42 -14.68
N ASN A 40 -12.05 3.30 -15.86
CA ASN A 40 -12.09 2.06 -16.64
C ASN A 40 -10.87 1.90 -17.57
N ALA A 41 -9.68 2.30 -17.11
CA ALA A 41 -8.44 2.25 -17.89
C ALA A 41 -8.00 0.81 -18.22
N THR A 42 -8.38 -0.17 -17.39
CA THR A 42 -8.06 -1.59 -17.59
C THR A 42 -9.25 -2.49 -17.24
N PRO A 43 -9.32 -3.72 -17.80
CA PRO A 43 -10.36 -4.68 -17.44
C PRO A 43 -10.30 -5.10 -15.96
N VAL A 44 -11.47 -5.29 -15.35
CA VAL A 44 -11.60 -5.82 -13.98
C VAL A 44 -11.56 -7.34 -14.02
N TYR A 45 -10.67 -7.95 -13.23
CA TYR A 45 -10.56 -9.41 -13.10
C TYR A 45 -11.07 -9.87 -11.73
N PRO A 46 -12.09 -10.75 -11.67
CA PRO A 46 -12.58 -11.29 -10.41
C PRO A 46 -11.62 -12.33 -9.83
N TYR A 47 -11.62 -12.46 -8.51
CA TYR A 47 -10.85 -13.49 -7.80
C TYR A 47 -11.63 -13.99 -6.57
N LYS A 48 -11.34 -15.23 -6.15
CA LYS A 48 -12.03 -15.85 -5.00
C LYS A 48 -11.53 -15.24 -3.70
N ARG A 49 -12.45 -14.97 -2.76
CA ARG A 49 -12.10 -14.55 -1.38
C ARG A 49 -11.11 -15.55 -0.75
N GLY A 50 -10.08 -15.03 -0.08
CA GLY A 50 -9.04 -15.84 0.56
C GLY A 50 -7.90 -16.29 -0.37
N THR A 51 -7.91 -15.88 -1.64
CA THR A 51 -6.79 -16.08 -2.58
C THR A 51 -5.93 -14.82 -2.71
N TRP A 52 -4.75 -14.96 -3.32
CA TRP A 52 -3.79 -13.86 -3.53
C TRP A 52 -4.18 -12.87 -4.64
N GLY A 53 -5.27 -13.12 -5.35
CA GLY A 53 -5.72 -12.27 -6.46
C GLY A 53 -5.98 -13.05 -7.74
N PRO A 54 -6.23 -12.34 -8.86
CA PRO A 54 -6.44 -12.94 -10.16
C PRO A 54 -5.11 -13.48 -10.74
N LYS A 55 -5.18 -14.56 -11.52
CA LYS A 55 -4.02 -15.16 -12.24
C LYS A 55 -3.35 -14.17 -13.20
N GLU A 56 -4.07 -13.16 -13.67
CA GLU A 56 -3.55 -12.11 -14.52
C GLU A 56 -2.45 -11.27 -13.82
N ALA A 57 -2.45 -11.21 -12.49
CA ALA A 57 -1.41 -10.57 -11.71
C ALA A 57 -0.05 -11.31 -11.80
N ASP A 58 -0.05 -12.61 -12.12
CA ASP A 58 1.20 -13.37 -12.29
C ASP A 58 1.99 -12.92 -13.52
N ARG A 59 1.34 -12.23 -14.47
CA ARG A 59 2.03 -11.61 -15.62
C ARG A 59 2.94 -10.46 -15.21
N LEU A 60 2.69 -9.85 -14.05
CA LEU A 60 3.51 -8.77 -13.49
C LEU A 60 4.60 -9.31 -12.55
N ALA A 61 4.56 -10.60 -12.21
CA ALA A 61 5.51 -11.18 -11.28
C ALA A 61 6.92 -11.23 -11.91
N PRO A 62 7.99 -11.08 -11.10
CA PRO A 62 9.33 -11.43 -11.54
C PRO A 62 9.43 -12.94 -11.84
N ALA A 63 10.51 -13.38 -12.48
CA ALA A 63 10.71 -14.79 -12.83
C ALA A 63 10.63 -15.76 -11.62
N SER A 64 10.96 -15.27 -10.42
CA SER A 64 10.85 -16.02 -9.16
C SER A 64 9.42 -16.14 -8.63
N GLY A 65 8.44 -15.50 -9.27
CA GLY A 65 7.10 -15.32 -8.75
C GLY A 65 7.02 -14.29 -7.62
N TRP A 66 5.80 -14.07 -7.13
CA TRP A 66 5.55 -13.26 -5.94
C TRP A 66 6.03 -13.99 -4.68
N ILE A 67 6.74 -13.27 -3.81
CA ILE A 67 7.19 -13.80 -2.51
C ILE A 67 6.01 -13.74 -1.52
N PRO A 68 5.61 -14.85 -0.88
CA PRO A 68 4.55 -14.82 0.11
C PRO A 68 4.99 -13.96 1.31
N PRO A 69 4.08 -13.17 1.91
CA PRO A 69 4.44 -12.35 3.04
C PRO A 69 4.81 -13.20 4.25
N HIS A 70 5.77 -12.71 5.00
CA HIS A 70 6.09 -13.26 6.30
C HIS A 70 4.91 -12.98 7.25
N MET A 71 4.13 -14.01 7.57
CA MET A 71 3.10 -13.89 8.59
C MET A 71 3.78 -13.75 9.95
N HIS A 72 3.48 -12.67 10.67
CA HIS A 72 3.87 -12.57 12.07
C HIS A 72 2.95 -13.51 12.86
N ASP A 73 3.50 -14.57 13.43
CA ASP A 73 2.75 -15.47 14.31
C ASP A 73 2.46 -14.73 15.63
N PRO A 74 1.19 -14.52 16.01
CA PRO A 74 0.86 -13.84 17.26
C PRO A 74 1.18 -14.66 18.53
N ILE A 75 1.79 -15.86 18.42
CA ILE A 75 2.10 -16.77 19.55
C ILE A 75 3.59 -16.77 19.97
N ASN A 76 4.39 -15.79 19.57
CA ASN A 76 5.66 -15.47 20.27
C ASN A 76 5.78 -13.98 20.62
#